data_AF-A0A1H2SFC2-F1
#
_entry.id   AF-A0A1H2SFC2-F1
#
_cell.length_a   1.000
_cell.length_b   1.000
_cell.length_c   1.000
_cell.angle_alpha   90.00
_cell.angle_beta   90.00
_cell.angle_gamma   90.00
#
_symmetry.space_group_name_H-M   'P 1'
#
loop_
_entity.id
_entity.type
_entity.pdbx_description
1 polymer ?
#
loop_
_entity_poly.entity_id
_entity_poly.type
_entity_poly.pdbx_seq_one_letter_code
_entity_poly.pdbx_strand_id
1 'polypeptide(L)'
;MMDQSSLRYRGIYTKIPGDPSRWRKWHAMGEFLVEEARRRNGGQLPDQLMYSGAESEFPRLFQMLAEGGTIGFSDSTRGKHMTFLGKGAALRPERMLQRADFTRGEFALFYYGCSNREKVDRNGLEILEALHRSGGRIIAVTNTEEQRLYLEDRYAEMLIGVISLEQIALEEGNRFDWPSAMPWLPESDRYWQECQDTIGLYKERTIEPFARRVTNLLPEGEGGFDLIFERAGQDTLGVSTALVRPKTGRVVYAEAMEGRRYSFYSPHVWEGERKVFMPLAVIDGSPSFAGQRENDPLSESTSYHVRQTG
;
A
#
# COMPACT_ATOMS: atom_id res chain seq x y z
N MET A 1 20.51 -6.32 17.68
CA MET A 1 20.81 -5.43 16.53
C MET A 1 21.65 -6.19 15.49
N MET A 2 21.26 -6.23 14.21
CA MET A 2 22.12 -6.76 13.14
C MET A 2 23.00 -5.62 12.64
N ASP A 3 24.32 -5.84 12.62
CA ASP A 3 25.27 -4.86 12.11
C ASP A 3 25.24 -4.87 10.58
N GLN A 4 24.56 -3.90 9.97
CA GLN A 4 24.45 -3.77 8.52
C GLN A 4 25.80 -3.48 7.83
N SER A 5 26.81 -3.01 8.58
CA SER A 5 28.17 -2.79 8.06
C SER A 5 28.97 -4.08 7.91
N SER A 6 28.46 -5.20 8.47
CA SER A 6 29.06 -6.51 8.28
C SER A 6 29.05 -6.91 6.81
N LEU A 7 30.21 -7.35 6.31
CA LEU A 7 30.36 -7.91 4.95
C LEU A 7 29.35 -9.02 4.63
N ARG A 8 28.84 -9.69 5.67
CA ARG A 8 27.79 -10.73 5.58
C ARG A 8 26.48 -10.24 4.97
N TYR A 9 26.14 -8.96 5.13
CA TYR A 9 24.87 -8.39 4.66
C TYR A 9 25.02 -7.48 3.44
N ARG A 10 26.24 -7.40 2.88
CA ARG A 10 26.55 -6.56 1.73
C ARG A 10 25.66 -6.94 0.54
N GLY A 11 24.89 -5.96 0.05
CA GLY A 11 24.00 -6.13 -1.10
C GLY A 11 22.67 -6.84 -0.82
N ILE A 12 22.36 -7.18 0.44
CA ILE A 12 21.05 -7.78 0.80
C ILE A 12 19.98 -6.70 0.93
N TYR A 13 20.33 -5.55 1.52
CA TYR A 13 19.45 -4.38 1.66
C TYR A 13 19.38 -3.62 0.35
N THR A 14 18.29 -3.86 -0.39
CA THR A 14 17.99 -3.22 -1.67
C THR A 14 16.48 -3.08 -1.78
N LYS A 15 16.03 -2.03 -2.47
CA LYS A 15 14.65 -1.97 -2.99
C LYS A 15 14.37 -3.22 -3.82
N ILE A 16 13.11 -3.65 -3.86
CA ILE A 16 12.72 -4.79 -4.70
C ILE A 16 12.79 -4.36 -6.16
N PRO A 17 13.43 -5.15 -7.05
CA PRO A 17 13.53 -4.82 -8.47
C PRO A 17 12.18 -4.55 -9.15
N GLY A 18 12.17 -3.70 -10.16
CA GLY A 18 11.02 -3.49 -11.05
C GLY A 18 10.59 -4.75 -11.80
N ASP A 19 11.57 -5.56 -12.21
CA ASP A 19 11.36 -6.77 -12.98
C ASP A 19 10.84 -7.94 -12.11
N PRO A 20 9.63 -8.47 -12.37
CA PRO A 20 9.06 -9.61 -11.64
C PRO A 20 9.90 -10.87 -11.68
N SER A 21 10.69 -11.08 -12.74
CA SER A 21 11.56 -12.27 -12.87
C SER A 21 12.61 -12.35 -11.75
N ARG A 22 12.94 -11.22 -11.13
CA ARG A 22 13.96 -11.09 -10.08
C ARG A 22 13.41 -11.19 -8.67
N TRP A 23 12.09 -11.13 -8.47
CA TRP A 23 11.48 -11.08 -7.14
C TRP A 23 11.76 -12.33 -6.31
N ARG A 24 11.66 -13.53 -6.92
CA ARG A 24 11.95 -14.80 -6.23
C ARG A 24 13.38 -14.86 -5.72
N LYS A 25 14.35 -14.45 -6.56
CA LYS A 25 15.76 -14.39 -6.17
C LYS A 25 15.98 -13.38 -5.05
N TRP A 26 15.37 -12.20 -5.16
CA TRP A 26 15.43 -11.18 -4.12
C TRP A 26 14.86 -11.68 -2.78
N HIS A 27 13.72 -12.39 -2.80
CA HIS A 27 13.09 -12.98 -1.62
C HIS A 27 14.04 -13.99 -0.95
N ALA A 28 14.54 -14.95 -1.72
CA ALA A 28 15.45 -16.00 -1.25
C ALA A 28 16.73 -15.43 -0.63
N MET A 29 17.30 -14.36 -1.20
CA MET A 29 18.46 -13.68 -0.62
C MET A 29 18.21 -13.13 0.80
N GLY A 30 16.96 -12.83 1.16
CA GLY A 30 16.60 -12.35 2.49
C GLY A 30 16.19 -13.44 3.47
N GLU A 31 15.98 -14.68 3.04
CA GLU A 31 15.57 -15.78 3.94
C GLU A 31 16.57 -15.98 5.07
N PHE A 32 17.85 -15.85 4.76
CA PHE A 32 18.91 -15.88 5.76
C PHE A 32 18.74 -14.78 6.85
N LEU A 33 18.30 -13.57 6.48
CA LEU A 33 18.00 -12.51 7.47
C LEU A 33 16.78 -12.87 8.33
N VAL A 34 15.75 -13.44 7.72
CA VAL A 34 14.52 -13.87 8.42
C VAL A 34 14.86 -14.95 9.44
N GLU A 35 15.68 -15.94 9.08
CA GLU A 35 16.14 -16.99 9.99
C GLU A 35 17.02 -16.44 11.12
N GLU A 36 17.94 -15.52 10.81
CA GLU A 36 18.77 -14.85 11.81
C GLU A 36 17.91 -14.05 12.80
N ALA A 37 16.91 -13.31 12.31
CA ALA A 37 15.96 -12.58 13.15
C ALA A 37 15.18 -13.55 14.04
N ARG A 38 14.65 -14.63 13.46
CA ARG A 38 13.89 -15.66 14.18
C ARG A 38 14.72 -16.30 15.30
N ARG A 39 15.96 -16.69 15.01
CA ARG A 39 16.86 -17.29 16.00
C ARG A 39 17.19 -16.32 17.13
N ARG A 40 17.31 -15.02 16.84
CA ARG A 40 17.60 -13.99 17.86
C ARG A 40 16.41 -13.70 18.76
N ASN A 41 15.17 -13.89 18.30
CA ASN A 41 13.96 -13.66 19.10
C ASN A 41 13.29 -14.98 19.53
N GLY A 42 14.07 -15.97 19.97
CA GLY A 42 13.52 -17.19 20.58
C GLY A 42 12.61 -18.02 19.66
N GLY A 43 12.82 -17.96 18.35
CA GLY A 43 12.00 -18.69 17.37
C GLY A 43 10.87 -17.86 16.74
N GLN A 44 10.71 -16.60 17.13
CA GLN A 44 9.64 -15.73 16.64
C GLN A 44 10.15 -14.58 15.77
N LEU A 45 9.30 -14.08 14.90
CA LEU A 45 9.53 -12.83 14.17
C LEU A 45 8.90 -11.66 14.95
N PRO A 46 9.40 -10.43 14.79
CA PRO A 46 8.81 -9.26 15.43
C PRO A 46 7.40 -9.00 14.90
N ASP A 47 6.43 -8.86 15.80
CA ASP A 47 5.06 -8.43 15.54
C ASP A 47 4.94 -6.91 15.36
N GLN A 48 5.89 -6.14 15.90
CA GLN A 48 5.97 -4.70 15.74
C GLN A 48 7.37 -4.24 15.29
N LEU A 49 7.42 -3.46 14.22
CA LEU A 49 8.65 -2.85 13.70
C LEU A 49 8.50 -1.35 13.51
N MET A 50 9.55 -0.60 13.81
CA MET A 50 9.63 0.84 13.54
C MET A 50 10.66 1.09 12.44
N TYR A 51 10.28 1.82 11.41
CA TYR A 51 11.16 2.19 10.31
C TYR A 51 11.65 3.64 10.44
N SER A 52 12.95 3.81 10.28
CA SER A 52 13.66 5.09 10.34
C SER A 52 14.79 5.20 9.32
N GLY A 53 15.02 4.13 8.55
CA GLY A 53 16.24 3.90 7.80
C GLY A 53 16.21 4.43 6.37
N ALA A 54 17.12 3.90 5.55
CA ALA A 54 17.14 4.12 4.11
C ALA A 54 16.05 3.30 3.40
N GLU A 55 15.64 3.75 2.20
CA GLU A 55 14.62 3.09 1.36
C GLU A 55 14.94 1.61 1.06
N SER A 56 16.22 1.25 1.05
CA SER A 56 16.73 -0.10 0.80
C SER A 56 16.50 -1.06 1.98
N GLU A 57 16.20 -0.54 3.17
CA GLU A 57 16.01 -1.32 4.39
C GLU A 57 14.57 -1.77 4.60
N PHE A 58 13.62 -0.88 4.28
CA PHE A 58 12.18 -1.12 4.46
C PHE A 58 11.71 -2.48 3.93
N PRO A 59 12.07 -2.91 2.69
CA PRO A 59 11.60 -4.18 2.16
C PRO A 59 12.02 -5.39 3.02
N ARG A 60 13.23 -5.34 3.62
CA ARG A 60 13.74 -6.43 4.48
C ARG A 60 13.10 -6.41 5.85
N LEU A 61 12.84 -5.24 6.41
CA LEU A 61 12.06 -5.11 7.65
C LEU A 61 10.67 -5.69 7.47
N PHE A 62 9.99 -5.35 6.36
CA PHE A 62 8.69 -5.91 6.04
C PHE A 62 8.74 -7.44 5.86
N GLN A 63 9.78 -7.97 5.21
CA GLN A 63 9.99 -9.41 5.07
C GLN A 63 10.12 -10.09 6.44
N MET A 64 10.85 -9.49 7.38
CA MET A 64 11.06 -10.01 8.74
C MET A 64 9.86 -9.78 9.68
N LEU A 65 8.84 -9.00 9.29
CA LEU A 65 7.65 -8.79 10.10
C LEU A 65 6.89 -10.12 10.28
N ALA A 66 6.45 -10.42 11.49
CA ALA A 66 5.62 -11.58 11.78
C ALA A 66 4.28 -11.51 11.04
N GLU A 67 3.61 -12.65 10.90
CA GLU A 67 2.25 -12.70 10.39
C GLU A 67 1.31 -11.93 11.33
N GLY A 68 0.50 -11.04 10.75
CA GLY A 68 -0.37 -10.14 11.50
C GLY A 68 0.34 -8.93 12.10
N GLY A 69 1.66 -8.80 11.93
CA GLY A 69 2.45 -7.72 12.51
C GLY A 69 2.20 -6.35 11.87
N THR A 70 2.65 -5.31 12.55
CA THR A 70 2.56 -3.91 12.14
C THR A 70 3.95 -3.30 11.99
N ILE A 71 4.19 -2.60 10.89
CA ILE A 71 5.35 -1.72 10.72
C ILE A 71 4.88 -0.27 10.67
N GLY A 72 5.48 0.59 11.49
CA GLY A 72 5.24 2.02 11.47
C GLY A 72 6.48 2.85 11.13
N PHE A 73 6.29 4.17 11.06
CA PHE A 73 7.32 5.13 10.68
C PHE A 73 7.74 5.97 11.87
N SER A 74 9.04 6.27 11.95
CA SER A 74 9.58 7.27 12.86
C SER A 74 9.71 8.64 12.18
N ASP A 75 9.84 9.69 13.00
CA ASP A 75 10.09 11.06 12.57
C ASP A 75 11.41 11.25 11.79
N SER A 76 12.30 10.26 11.83
CA SER A 76 13.59 10.29 11.13
C SER A 76 13.57 9.55 9.78
N THR A 77 12.38 9.22 9.27
CA THR A 77 12.21 8.56 7.97
C THR A 77 12.84 9.37 6.84
N ARG A 78 13.87 8.83 6.18
CA ARG A 78 14.56 9.50 5.06
C ARG A 78 14.08 9.05 3.69
N GLY A 79 13.65 7.80 3.59
CA GLY A 79 13.24 7.21 2.32
C GLY A 79 11.85 7.66 1.86
N LYS A 80 11.70 7.82 0.54
CA LYS A 80 10.48 8.24 -0.19
C LYS A 80 9.82 7.12 -1.00
N HIS A 81 10.58 6.23 -1.62
CA HIS A 81 10.07 5.13 -2.44
C HIS A 81 10.16 3.79 -1.71
N MET A 82 9.04 3.37 -1.14
CA MET A 82 8.94 2.10 -0.42
C MET A 82 8.51 1.00 -1.37
N THR A 83 9.13 -0.17 -1.23
CA THR A 83 8.72 -1.40 -1.92
C THR A 83 8.64 -2.55 -0.92
N PHE A 84 7.70 -3.46 -1.10
CA PHE A 84 7.64 -4.69 -0.32
C PHE A 84 7.07 -5.85 -1.15
N LEU A 85 7.40 -7.08 -0.76
CA LEU A 85 6.72 -8.27 -1.27
C LEU A 85 5.56 -8.60 -0.34
N GLY A 86 4.38 -8.83 -0.90
CA GLY A 86 3.21 -9.21 -0.12
C GLY A 86 3.39 -10.54 0.60
N LYS A 87 2.65 -10.72 1.71
CA LYS A 87 2.63 -11.97 2.51
C LYS A 87 1.46 -12.87 2.08
N GLY A 88 1.62 -14.18 2.32
CA GLY A 88 0.69 -15.22 1.87
C GLY A 88 -0.45 -15.49 2.83
N ALA A 89 -1.56 -14.77 2.68
CA ALA A 89 -2.89 -15.24 3.03
C ALA A 89 -3.95 -14.39 2.33
N ALA A 90 -5.15 -14.93 2.16
CA ALA A 90 -6.33 -14.16 1.83
C ALA A 90 -7.28 -14.16 3.03
N LEU A 91 -7.96 -13.04 3.24
CA LEU A 91 -9.07 -12.92 4.19
C LEU A 91 -10.31 -12.46 3.43
N ARG A 92 -11.50 -12.77 3.96
CA ARG A 92 -12.74 -12.27 3.37
C ARG A 92 -12.80 -10.74 3.44
N PRO A 93 -13.36 -10.05 2.43
CA PRO A 93 -13.47 -8.60 2.46
C PRO A 93 -14.13 -8.05 3.73
N GLU A 94 -15.18 -8.70 4.25
CA GLU A 94 -15.85 -8.28 5.49
C GLU A 94 -14.92 -8.30 6.71
N ARG A 95 -14.01 -9.29 6.79
CA ARG A 95 -13.02 -9.36 7.86
C ARG A 95 -11.99 -8.24 7.76
N MET A 96 -11.64 -7.87 6.54
CA MET A 96 -10.73 -6.74 6.33
C MET A 96 -11.38 -5.40 6.64
N LEU A 97 -12.66 -5.20 6.30
CA LEU A 97 -13.44 -4.03 6.71
C LEU A 97 -13.53 -3.92 8.23
N GLN A 98 -13.79 -5.03 8.94
CA GLN A 98 -13.78 -5.06 10.41
C GLN A 98 -12.41 -4.66 10.98
N ARG A 99 -11.31 -5.19 10.42
CA ARG A 99 -9.95 -4.85 10.86
C ARG A 99 -9.58 -3.39 10.61
N ALA A 100 -10.14 -2.79 9.57
CA ALA A 100 -9.96 -1.38 9.22
C ALA A 100 -10.95 -0.45 9.94
N ASP A 101 -11.77 -0.99 10.86
CA ASP A 101 -12.82 -0.24 11.56
C ASP A 101 -13.73 0.54 10.60
N PHE A 102 -14.12 -0.10 9.50
CA PHE A 102 -15.01 0.51 8.51
C PHE A 102 -16.42 0.64 9.07
N THR A 103 -16.97 1.84 9.00
CA THR A 103 -18.27 2.19 9.59
C THR A 103 -19.29 2.59 8.53
N ARG A 104 -20.56 2.48 8.88
CA ARG A 104 -21.68 2.81 7.99
C ARG A 104 -21.60 4.28 7.58
N GLY A 105 -21.77 4.55 6.27
CA GLY A 105 -21.78 5.89 5.71
C GLY A 105 -20.42 6.38 5.20
N GLU A 106 -19.33 5.66 5.50
CA GLU A 106 -18.00 5.99 4.99
C GLU A 106 -17.90 5.81 3.46
N PHE A 107 -17.16 6.71 2.83
CA PHE A 107 -16.89 6.66 1.39
C PHE A 107 -15.79 5.66 1.08
N ALA A 108 -16.14 4.68 0.26
CA ALA A 108 -15.24 3.65 -0.20
C ALA A 108 -15.06 3.72 -1.71
N LEU A 109 -13.81 3.68 -2.16
CA LEU A 109 -13.48 3.39 -3.56
C LEU A 109 -12.89 1.99 -3.66
N PHE A 110 -13.25 1.22 -4.68
CA PHE A 110 -12.61 -0.06 -4.96
C PHE A 110 -12.29 -0.23 -6.44
N TYR A 111 -11.26 -1.03 -6.73
CA TYR A 111 -10.89 -1.38 -8.09
C TYR A 111 -11.55 -2.67 -8.54
N TYR A 112 -12.06 -2.68 -9.77
CA TYR A 112 -12.73 -3.80 -10.43
C TYR A 112 -12.02 -4.16 -11.74
N GLY A 113 -11.68 -5.44 -11.90
CA GLY A 113 -11.13 -5.99 -13.14
C GLY A 113 -9.64 -5.73 -13.35
N CYS A 114 -8.80 -5.81 -12.30
CA CYS A 114 -7.37 -5.47 -12.24
C CYS A 114 -6.51 -5.76 -13.50
N SER A 115 -5.66 -6.79 -13.49
CA SER A 115 -4.93 -7.22 -14.69
C SER A 115 -5.80 -8.07 -15.62
N ASN A 116 -7.01 -8.46 -15.16
CA ASN A 116 -7.95 -9.24 -15.93
C ASN A 116 -8.94 -8.32 -16.66
N ARG A 117 -8.87 -8.29 -17.99
CA ARG A 117 -9.81 -7.54 -18.84
C ARG A 117 -11.12 -8.28 -19.10
N GLU A 118 -11.35 -9.44 -18.50
CA GLU A 118 -12.66 -10.08 -18.52
C GLU A 118 -13.72 -9.16 -17.91
N LYS A 119 -14.94 -9.26 -18.45
CA LYS A 119 -16.09 -8.49 -18.01
C LYS A 119 -16.43 -8.71 -16.53
N VAL A 120 -16.24 -9.92 -16.01
CA VAL A 120 -16.67 -10.30 -14.65
C VAL A 120 -15.46 -10.57 -13.77
N ASP A 121 -15.30 -9.74 -12.74
CA ASP A 121 -14.33 -9.90 -11.66
C ASP A 121 -15.03 -10.37 -10.39
N ARG A 122 -14.89 -11.66 -10.07
CA ARG A 122 -15.53 -12.28 -8.89
C ARG A 122 -15.06 -11.67 -7.58
N ASN A 123 -13.77 -11.42 -7.43
CA ASN A 123 -13.22 -10.82 -6.21
C ASN A 123 -13.70 -9.37 -6.06
N GLY A 124 -13.80 -8.63 -7.18
CA GLY A 124 -14.40 -7.31 -7.21
C GLY A 124 -15.87 -7.30 -6.76
N LEU A 125 -16.65 -8.32 -7.16
CA LEU A 125 -18.04 -8.47 -6.70
C LEU A 125 -18.14 -8.82 -5.21
N GLU A 126 -17.26 -9.67 -4.68
CA GLU A 126 -17.21 -9.96 -3.23
C GLU A 126 -16.90 -8.69 -2.42
N ILE A 127 -15.99 -7.83 -2.91
CA ILE A 127 -15.68 -6.54 -2.29
C ILE A 127 -16.89 -5.61 -2.33
N LEU A 128 -17.56 -5.49 -3.48
CA LEU A 128 -18.77 -4.68 -3.64
C LEU A 128 -19.85 -5.10 -2.63
N GLU A 129 -20.13 -6.40 -2.55
CA GLU A 129 -21.12 -6.93 -1.60
C GLU A 129 -20.75 -6.64 -0.15
N ALA A 130 -19.48 -6.82 0.24
CA ALA A 130 -19.02 -6.58 1.59
C ALA A 130 -19.13 -5.09 1.97
N LEU A 131 -18.73 -4.18 1.07
CA LEU A 131 -18.87 -2.74 1.25
C LEU A 131 -20.34 -2.35 1.37
N HIS A 132 -21.20 -2.90 0.51
CA HIS A 132 -22.64 -2.59 0.51
C HIS A 132 -23.32 -3.08 1.80
N ARG A 133 -23.05 -4.33 2.23
CA ARG A 133 -23.57 -4.89 3.49
C ARG A 133 -23.09 -4.11 4.72
N SER A 134 -21.90 -3.52 4.65
CA SER A 134 -21.35 -2.65 5.70
C SER A 134 -21.93 -1.24 5.68
N GLY A 135 -22.80 -0.94 4.70
CA GLY A 135 -23.45 0.36 4.53
C GLY A 135 -22.51 1.44 4.01
N GLY A 136 -21.51 1.06 3.22
CA GLY A 136 -20.57 1.97 2.58
C GLY A 136 -21.20 2.80 1.46
N ARG A 137 -20.58 3.94 1.18
CA ARG A 137 -20.89 4.84 0.06
C ARG A 137 -19.89 4.58 -1.06
N ILE A 138 -20.30 3.80 -2.06
CA ILE A 138 -19.35 3.05 -2.89
C ILE A 138 -19.14 3.70 -4.25
N ILE A 139 -17.88 3.90 -4.62
CA ILE A 139 -17.45 4.28 -5.97
C ILE A 139 -16.59 3.15 -6.54
N ALA A 140 -16.83 2.75 -7.77
CA ALA A 140 -16.06 1.72 -8.45
C ALA A 140 -15.14 2.32 -9.51
N VAL A 141 -13.92 1.80 -9.61
CA VAL A 141 -12.99 2.11 -10.70
C VAL A 141 -12.71 0.84 -11.48
N THR A 142 -12.98 0.86 -12.77
CA THR A 142 -12.83 -0.27 -13.69
C THR A 142 -11.67 -0.01 -14.65
N ASN A 143 -11.10 -1.07 -15.24
CA ASN A 143 -10.06 -0.92 -16.26
C ASN A 143 -10.62 -0.65 -17.66
N THR A 144 -11.86 -1.04 -17.93
CA THR A 144 -12.47 -1.01 -19.26
C THR A 144 -13.89 -0.46 -19.23
N GLU A 145 -14.33 0.10 -20.35
CA GLU A 145 -15.72 0.54 -20.51
C GLU A 145 -16.72 -0.62 -20.40
N GLU A 146 -16.37 -1.83 -20.86
CA GLU A 146 -17.25 -3.00 -20.74
C GLU A 146 -17.53 -3.37 -19.28
N GLN A 147 -16.51 -3.30 -18.42
CA GLN A 147 -16.65 -3.52 -16.98
C GLN A 147 -17.48 -2.41 -16.32
N ARG A 148 -17.28 -1.13 -16.72
CA ARG A 148 -18.08 -0.01 -16.23
C ARG A 148 -19.57 -0.21 -16.51
N LEU A 149 -19.90 -0.48 -17.77
CA LEU A 149 -21.28 -0.73 -18.21
C LEU A 149 -21.88 -1.96 -17.53
N TYR A 150 -21.09 -3.01 -17.29
CA TYR A 150 -21.55 -4.18 -16.54
C TYR A 150 -21.96 -3.84 -15.10
N LEU A 151 -21.15 -3.05 -14.39
CA LEU A 151 -21.47 -2.64 -13.03
C LEU A 151 -22.68 -1.71 -12.98
N GLU A 152 -22.80 -0.77 -13.91
CA GLU A 152 -23.95 0.15 -13.99
C GLU A 152 -25.25 -0.61 -14.30
N ASP A 153 -25.25 -1.55 -15.24
CA ASP A 153 -26.46 -2.33 -15.60
C ASP A 153 -26.96 -3.22 -14.45
N ARG A 154 -26.04 -3.77 -13.65
CA ARG A 154 -26.36 -4.84 -12.68
C ARG A 154 -26.36 -4.41 -11.22
N TYR A 155 -25.60 -3.37 -10.89
CA TYR A 155 -25.30 -3.01 -9.50
C TYR A 155 -25.41 -1.49 -9.24
N ALA A 156 -26.06 -0.73 -10.12
CA ALA A 156 -26.27 0.72 -9.96
C ALA A 156 -26.80 1.10 -8.56
N GLU A 157 -27.77 0.35 -8.02
CA GLU A 157 -28.36 0.62 -6.70
C GLU A 157 -27.37 0.50 -5.51
N MET A 158 -26.23 -0.16 -5.72
CA MET A 158 -25.18 -0.29 -4.70
C MET A 158 -24.10 0.79 -4.81
N LEU A 159 -24.10 1.58 -5.88
CA LEU A 159 -22.99 2.43 -6.30
C LEU A 159 -23.43 3.89 -6.37
N ILE A 160 -22.57 4.80 -5.91
CA ILE A 160 -22.69 6.24 -6.18
C ILE A 160 -22.32 6.53 -7.64
N GLY A 161 -21.31 5.84 -8.14
CA GLY A 161 -20.87 5.97 -9.53
C GLY A 161 -19.74 5.01 -9.86
N VAL A 162 -19.50 4.86 -11.17
CA VAL A 162 -18.45 4.01 -11.72
C VAL A 162 -17.64 4.82 -12.73
N ILE A 163 -16.31 4.70 -12.66
CA ILE A 163 -15.39 5.31 -13.61
C ILE A 163 -14.55 4.22 -14.26
N SER A 164 -14.18 4.45 -15.52
CA SER A 164 -13.26 3.59 -16.26
C SER A 164 -11.95 4.31 -16.52
N LEU A 165 -10.84 3.62 -16.26
CA LEU A 165 -9.50 4.09 -16.60
C LEU A 165 -9.32 4.26 -18.11
N GLU A 166 -9.99 3.43 -18.92
CA GLU A 166 -9.99 3.54 -20.38
C GLU A 166 -10.66 4.83 -20.85
N GLN A 167 -11.77 5.22 -20.21
CA GLN A 167 -12.43 6.49 -20.50
C GLN A 167 -11.56 7.68 -20.08
N ILE A 168 -10.92 7.64 -18.90
CA ILE A 168 -10.00 8.70 -18.48
C ILE A 168 -8.85 8.83 -19.50
N ALA A 169 -8.25 7.71 -19.92
CA ALA A 169 -7.18 7.72 -20.90
C ALA A 169 -7.64 8.28 -22.26
N LEU A 170 -8.85 7.97 -22.69
CA LEU A 170 -9.43 8.52 -23.93
C LEU A 170 -9.62 10.04 -23.85
N GLU A 171 -10.12 10.54 -22.72
CA GLU A 171 -10.47 11.96 -22.57
C GLU A 171 -9.25 12.84 -22.22
N GLU A 172 -8.34 12.36 -21.40
CA GLU A 172 -7.13 13.10 -21.01
C GLU A 172 -5.99 12.94 -22.03
N GLY A 173 -6.06 11.91 -22.89
CA GLY A 173 -5.08 11.61 -23.92
C GLY A 173 -3.66 11.49 -23.33
N ASN A 174 -2.72 12.23 -23.90
CA ASN A 174 -1.32 12.21 -23.48
C ASN A 174 -1.06 12.86 -22.11
N ARG A 175 -2.07 13.39 -21.42
CA ARG A 175 -1.93 13.98 -20.08
C ARG A 175 -2.20 13.00 -18.96
N PHE A 176 -2.60 11.77 -19.28
CA PHE A 176 -2.86 10.73 -18.30
C PHE A 176 -2.02 9.48 -18.55
N ASP A 177 -1.29 9.06 -17.52
CA ASP A 177 -0.59 7.79 -17.47
C ASP A 177 -1.17 6.96 -16.31
N TRP A 178 -1.46 5.68 -16.57
CA TRP A 178 -1.81 4.71 -15.54
C TRP A 178 -0.73 3.63 -15.46
N PRO A 179 0.36 3.87 -14.73
CA PRO A 179 1.50 2.97 -14.72
C PRO A 179 1.17 1.68 -13.97
N SER A 180 1.79 0.57 -14.40
CA SER A 180 1.62 -0.74 -13.76
C SER A 180 2.10 -0.81 -12.30
N ALA A 181 2.92 0.17 -11.89
CA ALA A 181 3.46 0.36 -10.56
C ALA A 181 3.87 1.82 -10.35
N MET A 182 4.14 2.23 -9.11
CA MET A 182 4.75 3.54 -8.85
C MET A 182 6.08 3.68 -9.61
N PRO A 183 6.32 4.81 -10.30
CA PRO A 183 7.59 5.08 -10.96
C PRO A 183 8.76 4.97 -9.99
N TRP A 184 9.88 4.44 -10.48
CA TRP A 184 11.08 4.33 -9.67
C TRP A 184 11.61 5.72 -9.31
N LEU A 185 11.72 6.01 -8.01
CA LEU A 185 12.37 7.25 -7.56
C LEU A 185 13.88 7.03 -7.38
N PRO A 186 14.73 7.88 -7.99
CA PRO A 186 16.15 7.98 -7.67
C PRO A 186 16.40 8.26 -6.19
N GLU A 187 17.58 7.88 -5.71
CA GLU A 187 18.01 8.15 -4.33
C GLU A 187 18.08 9.66 -4.10
N SER A 188 17.20 10.19 -3.25
CA SER A 188 17.02 11.64 -3.06
C SER A 188 18.28 12.37 -2.60
N ASP A 189 19.12 11.70 -1.81
CA ASP A 189 20.35 12.28 -1.25
C ASP A 189 21.41 12.53 -2.33
N ARG A 190 21.36 11.78 -3.43
CA ARG A 190 22.33 11.87 -4.54
C ARG A 190 21.75 12.54 -5.77
N TYR A 191 20.45 12.35 -6.02
CA TYR A 191 19.75 12.71 -7.24
C TYR A 191 18.47 13.50 -6.93
N TRP A 192 18.59 14.55 -6.12
CA TRP A 192 17.45 15.31 -5.60
C TRP A 192 16.52 15.84 -6.69
N GLN A 193 17.07 16.55 -7.69
CA GLN A 193 16.26 17.18 -8.73
C GLN A 193 15.48 16.14 -9.56
N GLU A 194 16.17 15.09 -10.02
CA GLU A 194 15.56 14.00 -10.79
C GLU A 194 14.47 13.26 -9.98
N CYS A 195 14.68 13.11 -8.66
CA CYS A 195 13.69 12.58 -7.74
C CYS A 195 12.44 13.48 -7.67
N GLN A 196 12.62 14.79 -7.53
CA GLN A 196 11.52 15.75 -7.49
C GLN A 196 10.76 15.84 -8.81
N ASP A 197 11.48 15.83 -9.94
CA ASP A 197 10.88 15.84 -11.27
C ASP A 197 10.04 14.58 -11.50
N THR A 198 10.54 13.41 -11.07
CA THR A 198 9.79 12.14 -11.16
C THR A 198 8.53 12.17 -10.31
N ILE A 199 8.60 12.71 -9.09
CA ILE A 199 7.43 12.88 -8.20
C ILE A 199 6.42 13.84 -8.83
N GLY A 200 6.89 14.97 -9.37
CA GLY A 200 6.06 15.98 -10.03
C GLY A 200 5.31 15.40 -11.21
N LEU A 201 6.01 14.68 -12.11
CA LEU A 201 5.40 14.02 -13.27
C LEU A 201 4.39 12.96 -12.86
N TYR A 202 4.69 12.13 -11.85
CA TYR A 202 3.76 11.12 -11.35
C TYR A 202 2.49 11.77 -10.77
N LYS A 203 2.65 12.88 -10.05
CA LYS A 203 1.52 13.65 -9.51
C LYS A 203 0.65 14.24 -10.64
N GLU A 204 1.27 14.95 -11.58
CA GLU A 204 0.59 15.67 -12.67
C GLU A 204 -0.08 14.73 -13.67
N ARG A 205 0.57 13.60 -13.99
CA ARG A 205 0.13 12.71 -15.07
C ARG A 205 -0.66 11.50 -14.58
N THR A 206 -0.57 11.12 -13.32
CA THR A 206 -1.31 9.97 -12.77
C THR A 206 -2.26 10.37 -11.67
N ILE A 207 -1.75 10.98 -10.58
CA ILE A 207 -2.55 11.19 -9.37
C ILE A 207 -3.64 12.25 -9.60
N GLU A 208 -3.29 13.43 -10.08
CA GLU A 208 -4.23 14.56 -10.20
C GLU A 208 -5.34 14.32 -11.23
N PRO A 209 -5.07 13.81 -12.44
CA PRO A 209 -6.14 13.53 -13.40
C PRO A 209 -7.08 12.44 -12.89
N PHE A 210 -6.54 11.39 -12.27
CA PHE A 210 -7.35 10.33 -11.68
C PHE A 210 -8.18 10.84 -10.50
N ALA A 211 -7.53 11.50 -9.53
CA ALA A 211 -8.16 12.05 -8.33
C ALA A 211 -9.34 12.95 -8.71
N ARG A 212 -9.13 13.91 -9.62
CA ARG A 212 -10.16 14.84 -10.10
C ARG A 212 -11.40 14.10 -10.60
N ARG A 213 -11.23 13.00 -11.32
CA ARG A 213 -12.34 12.21 -11.87
C ARG A 213 -13.12 11.50 -10.78
N VAL A 214 -12.44 10.82 -9.87
CA VAL A 214 -13.10 10.04 -8.83
C VAL A 214 -13.68 10.91 -7.71
N THR A 215 -13.06 12.03 -7.38
CA THR A 215 -13.59 12.95 -6.36
C THR A 215 -14.80 13.74 -6.85
N ASN A 216 -14.98 13.92 -8.16
CA ASN A 216 -16.19 14.55 -8.72
C ASN A 216 -17.46 13.71 -8.49
N LEU A 217 -17.33 12.43 -8.15
CA LEU A 217 -18.45 11.58 -7.75
C LEU A 217 -18.82 11.73 -6.26
N LEU A 218 -17.96 12.36 -5.46
CA LEU A 218 -18.25 12.65 -4.07
C LEU A 218 -19.18 13.86 -3.98
N PRO A 219 -20.08 13.91 -2.98
CA PRO A 219 -20.81 15.13 -2.65
C PRO A 219 -19.89 16.34 -2.44
N GLU A 220 -20.42 17.53 -2.68
CA GLU A 220 -19.69 18.78 -2.47
C GLU A 220 -19.20 18.91 -1.01
N GLY A 221 -17.95 19.35 -0.85
CA GLY A 221 -17.30 19.52 0.45
C GLY A 221 -16.66 18.26 1.02
N GLU A 222 -16.84 17.10 0.40
CA GLU A 222 -16.17 15.87 0.83
C GLU A 222 -14.68 15.88 0.43
N GLY A 223 -13.79 15.72 1.41
CA GLY A 223 -12.34 15.88 1.25
C GLY A 223 -11.56 14.66 0.75
N GLY A 224 -12.24 13.61 0.26
CA GLY A 224 -11.62 12.36 -0.22
C GLY A 224 -12.32 11.10 0.29
N PHE A 225 -11.66 9.96 0.12
CA PHE A 225 -12.18 8.63 0.51
C PHE A 225 -11.73 8.24 1.91
N ASP A 226 -12.64 7.66 2.69
CA ASP A 226 -12.32 7.13 4.03
C ASP A 226 -11.61 5.78 3.91
N LEU A 227 -11.95 4.99 2.88
CA LEU A 227 -11.34 3.69 2.60
C LEU A 227 -11.13 3.49 1.10
N ILE A 228 -9.97 2.96 0.71
CA ILE A 228 -9.77 2.39 -0.63
C ILE A 228 -9.52 0.89 -0.51
N PHE A 229 -10.37 0.11 -1.18
CA PHE A 229 -10.22 -1.33 -1.30
C PHE A 229 -9.34 -1.64 -2.51
N GLU A 230 -8.07 -1.87 -2.22
CA GLU A 230 -7.04 -2.22 -3.18
C GLU A 230 -7.07 -3.71 -3.55
N ARG A 231 -6.33 -4.04 -4.60
CA ARG A 231 -6.36 -5.35 -5.23
C ARG A 231 -4.99 -5.95 -5.35
N ALA A 232 -4.85 -7.22 -4.96
CA ALA A 232 -3.54 -7.87 -4.96
C ALA A 232 -2.97 -8.06 -6.39
N GLY A 233 -3.82 -8.03 -7.41
CA GLY A 233 -3.44 -8.23 -8.81
C GLY A 233 -2.76 -7.04 -9.50
N GLN A 234 -2.55 -5.91 -8.82
CA GLN A 234 -1.98 -4.67 -9.36
C GLN A 234 -1.09 -3.95 -8.32
N ASP A 235 -0.25 -3.01 -8.76
CA ASP A 235 0.61 -2.19 -7.88
C ASP A 235 0.21 -0.70 -7.97
N THR A 236 -1.01 -0.39 -7.52
CA THR A 236 -1.55 0.99 -7.52
C THR A 236 -1.56 1.63 -6.14
N LEU A 237 -0.90 1.00 -5.15
CA LEU A 237 -0.88 1.45 -3.76
C LEU A 237 -0.41 2.91 -3.62
N GLY A 238 0.56 3.34 -4.44
CA GLY A 238 1.02 4.72 -4.47
C GLY A 238 -0.06 5.73 -4.85
N VAL A 239 -1.03 5.36 -5.70
CA VAL A 239 -2.20 6.18 -6.03
C VAL A 239 -3.21 6.14 -4.89
N SER A 240 -3.55 4.94 -4.40
CA SER A 240 -4.54 4.74 -3.34
C SER A 240 -4.17 5.49 -2.05
N THR A 241 -2.90 5.42 -1.65
CA THR A 241 -2.40 6.16 -0.48
C THR A 241 -2.41 7.67 -0.68
N ALA A 242 -2.34 8.17 -1.92
CA ALA A 242 -2.45 9.60 -2.20
C ALA A 242 -3.91 10.11 -2.06
N LEU A 243 -4.89 9.27 -2.38
CA LEU A 243 -6.31 9.62 -2.47
C LEU A 243 -7.10 9.49 -1.17
N VAL A 244 -6.75 8.55 -0.29
CA VAL A 244 -7.47 8.41 0.99
C VAL A 244 -7.22 9.65 1.86
N ARG A 245 -8.21 10.00 2.69
CA ARG A 245 -8.15 11.16 3.56
C ARG A 245 -6.92 11.11 4.48
N PRO A 246 -6.29 12.26 4.80
CA PRO A 246 -5.29 12.29 5.84
C PRO A 246 -5.90 11.91 7.19
N LYS A 247 -5.11 11.31 8.09
CA LYS A 247 -5.39 10.91 9.48
C LYS A 247 -6.35 9.75 9.67
N THR A 248 -7.39 9.65 8.85
CA THR A 248 -8.43 8.60 8.97
C THR A 248 -8.43 7.63 7.79
N GLY A 249 -7.78 7.99 6.68
CA GLY A 249 -7.81 7.22 5.45
C GLY A 249 -7.09 5.88 5.56
N ARG A 250 -7.73 4.83 5.04
CA ARG A 250 -7.23 3.46 5.08
C ARG A 250 -7.22 2.85 3.70
N VAL A 251 -6.15 2.16 3.34
CA VAL A 251 -6.11 1.28 2.17
C VAL A 251 -6.18 -0.16 2.64
N VAL A 252 -6.96 -1.01 1.97
CA VAL A 252 -7.24 -2.37 2.43
C VAL A 252 -7.07 -3.38 1.29
N TYR A 253 -6.40 -4.50 1.58
CA TYR A 253 -6.30 -5.68 0.70
C TYR A 253 -6.97 -6.89 1.36
N ALA A 254 -7.65 -7.72 0.57
CA ALA A 254 -8.25 -8.99 1.03
C ALA A 254 -7.61 -10.22 0.37
N GLU A 255 -7.16 -10.09 -0.87
CA GLU A 255 -6.61 -11.16 -1.69
C GLU A 255 -5.19 -11.56 -1.23
N ALA A 256 -4.74 -12.76 -1.61
CA ALA A 256 -3.37 -13.19 -1.36
C ALA A 256 -2.36 -12.36 -2.17
N MET A 257 -1.38 -11.79 -1.46
CA MET A 257 -0.40 -10.86 -2.03
C MET A 257 0.99 -11.48 -2.25
N GLU A 258 1.15 -12.77 -1.91
CA GLU A 258 2.43 -13.47 -2.00
C GLU A 258 3.01 -13.46 -3.41
N GLY A 259 4.33 -13.32 -3.48
CA GLY A 259 5.05 -13.34 -4.75
C GLY A 259 4.83 -12.11 -5.62
N ARG A 260 4.16 -11.06 -5.11
CA ARG A 260 3.96 -9.78 -5.80
C ARG A 260 4.61 -8.63 -5.06
N ARG A 261 5.15 -7.69 -5.81
CA ARG A 261 5.71 -6.44 -5.29
C ARG A 261 4.63 -5.36 -5.28
N TYR A 262 4.65 -4.55 -4.24
CA TYR A 262 3.86 -3.32 -4.11
C TYR A 262 4.78 -2.14 -3.80
N SER A 263 4.36 -0.94 -4.18
CA SER A 263 5.15 0.27 -4.09
C SER A 263 4.29 1.49 -3.72
N PHE A 264 4.87 2.38 -2.90
CA PHE A 264 4.19 3.60 -2.51
C PHE A 264 5.18 4.71 -2.13
N TYR A 265 4.66 5.95 -2.17
CA TYR A 265 5.38 7.13 -1.72
C TYR A 265 5.18 7.28 -0.21
N SER A 266 6.22 7.05 0.59
CA SER A 266 6.09 7.04 2.05
C SER A 266 5.52 8.33 2.63
N PRO A 267 5.82 9.57 2.15
CA PRO A 267 5.20 10.79 2.67
C PRO A 267 3.68 10.79 2.60
N HIS A 268 3.07 10.14 1.61
CA HIS A 268 1.62 9.98 1.63
C HIS A 268 1.16 9.17 2.85
N VAL A 269 1.92 8.17 3.29
CA VAL A 269 1.53 7.34 4.43
C VAL A 269 1.87 7.99 5.76
N TRP A 270 3.12 8.41 5.98
CA TRP A 270 3.56 8.89 7.30
C TRP A 270 3.08 10.30 7.61
N GLU A 271 3.30 11.29 6.74
CA GLU A 271 2.82 12.68 6.95
C GLU A 271 1.28 12.74 6.93
N GLY A 272 0.67 11.87 6.13
CA GLY A 272 -0.77 11.73 6.05
C GLY A 272 -1.38 10.89 7.18
N GLU A 273 -0.59 10.30 8.07
CA GLU A 273 -1.03 9.38 9.14
C GLU A 273 -2.00 8.28 8.64
N ARG A 274 -1.77 7.80 7.42
CA ARG A 274 -2.63 6.82 6.73
C ARG A 274 -2.23 5.39 7.09
N LYS A 275 -3.16 4.45 6.90
CA LYS A 275 -2.92 3.03 7.19
C LYS A 275 -3.13 2.14 5.98
N VAL A 276 -2.32 1.10 5.85
CA VAL A 276 -2.49 0.05 4.84
C VAL A 276 -2.69 -1.28 5.56
N PHE A 277 -3.90 -1.83 5.47
CA PHE A 277 -4.26 -3.12 6.02
C PHE A 277 -4.13 -4.20 4.95
N MET A 278 -3.35 -5.22 5.26
CA MET A 278 -3.19 -6.43 4.44
C MET A 278 -3.62 -7.65 5.26
N PRO A 279 -3.87 -8.80 4.62
CA PRO A 279 -4.30 -10.00 5.34
C PRO A 279 -3.38 -10.40 6.49
N LEU A 280 -2.06 -10.28 6.32
CA LEU A 280 -1.06 -10.66 7.32
C LEU A 280 -0.11 -9.53 7.74
N ALA A 281 -0.42 -8.27 7.44
CA ALA A 281 0.44 -7.16 7.82
C ALA A 281 -0.32 -5.84 7.89
N VAL A 282 0.20 -4.89 8.66
CA VAL A 282 -0.25 -3.50 8.64
C VAL A 282 0.95 -2.58 8.44
N ILE A 283 0.80 -1.57 7.59
CA ILE A 283 1.69 -0.41 7.53
C ILE A 283 0.93 0.74 8.18
N ASP A 284 1.46 1.30 9.27
CA ASP A 284 0.81 2.34 10.06
C ASP A 284 1.61 3.65 10.03
N GLY A 285 1.05 4.67 9.39
CA GLY A 285 1.64 6.01 9.35
C GLY A 285 1.40 6.85 10.61
N SER A 286 0.59 6.39 11.56
CA SER A 286 0.20 7.22 12.72
C SER A 286 1.33 7.41 13.74
N PRO A 287 1.44 8.60 14.38
CA PRO A 287 2.44 8.87 15.42
C PRO A 287 2.22 8.06 16.69
N SER A 288 0.99 7.62 16.95
CA SER A 288 0.64 6.79 18.12
C SER A 288 1.36 5.44 18.15
N PHE A 289 1.75 4.91 16.99
CA PHE A 289 2.61 3.74 16.91
C PHE A 289 4.03 4.03 17.43
N ALA A 290 4.52 5.27 17.31
CA ALA A 290 5.77 5.71 17.94
C ALA A 290 5.63 5.90 19.45
N GLY A 291 4.49 6.45 19.91
CA GLY A 291 4.22 6.73 21.32
C GLY A 291 3.87 5.52 22.21
N GLN A 292 3.34 4.43 21.65
CA GLN A 292 3.01 3.21 22.44
C GLN A 292 4.26 2.53 23.05
N ARG A 293 5.47 2.84 22.56
CA ARG A 293 6.73 2.31 23.12
C ARG A 293 7.30 3.09 24.31
N GLU A 294 6.99 4.37 24.46
CA GLU A 294 7.58 5.16 25.56
C GLU A 294 6.92 4.89 26.92
N ASN A 295 5.71 4.32 26.95
CA ASN A 295 4.90 4.19 28.17
C ASN A 295 4.69 2.75 28.67
N ASP A 296 5.33 1.73 28.07
CA ASP A 296 5.21 0.34 28.54
C ASP A 296 6.54 -0.18 29.15
N PRO A 297 6.75 -0.06 30.47
CA PRO A 297 7.97 -0.50 31.15
C PRO A 297 8.13 -2.02 31.24
N LEU A 298 7.16 -2.82 30.77
CA LEU A 298 7.21 -4.28 30.75
C LEU A 298 7.33 -4.87 29.34
N SER A 299 7.38 -4.03 28.30
CA SER A 299 7.64 -4.52 26.94
C SER A 299 9.15 -4.71 26.71
N GLU A 300 9.71 -5.84 27.15
CA GLU A 300 10.94 -6.37 26.55
C GLU A 300 10.63 -6.86 25.12
N SER A 301 10.21 -5.95 24.24
CA SER A 301 10.04 -6.21 22.80
C SER A 301 11.22 -5.58 22.07
N THR A 302 11.87 -6.38 21.21
CA THR A 302 13.12 -6.05 20.54
C THR A 302 12.94 -4.81 19.67
N SER A 303 13.39 -3.65 20.16
CA SER A 303 13.48 -2.44 19.36
C SER A 303 14.60 -2.62 18.34
N TYR A 304 14.23 -2.91 17.09
CA TYR A 304 15.14 -2.86 15.95
C TYR A 304 15.44 -1.40 15.61
N HIS A 305 16.21 -0.72 16.46
CA HIS A 305 16.84 0.54 16.08
C HIS A 305 18.02 0.20 15.17
N VAL A 306 17.93 0.53 13.89
CA VAL A 306 19.06 0.47 12.97
C VAL A 306 19.91 1.71 13.23
N ARG A 307 20.98 1.57 14.02
CA ARG A 307 22.02 2.59 14.08
C ARG A 307 22.93 2.42 12.87
N GLN A 308 22.94 3.40 11.96
CA GLN A 308 24.09 3.62 11.09
C GLN A 308 25.24 4.09 11.99
N THR A 309 26.26 3.27 12.14
CA THR A 309 27.54 3.72 12.71
C THR A 309 28.49 4.01 11.57
N GLY A 310 28.84 5.30 11.41
CA GLY A 310 30.01 5.78 10.66
C GLY A 310 29.83 5.86 9.15
#